data_AF-A0A9E7RUU5-F1
#
_entry.id   AF-A0A9E7RUU5-F1
#
_cell.length_a   1.000
_cell.length_b   1.000
_cell.length_c   1.000
_cell.angle_alpha   90.00
_cell.angle_beta   90.00
_cell.angle_gamma   90.00
#
_symmetry.space_group_name_H-M   'P 1'
#
loop_
_entity.id
_entity.type
_entity.pdbx_description
1 polymer ?
#
loop_
_entity_poly.entity_id
_entity_poly.type
_entity_poly.pdbx_seq_one_letter_code
_entity_poly.pdbx_strand_id
1 'polypeptide(L)'
;MDYESLLDILYSLLCLDIILFSIGIKHFNGLIPIADLLGLFIFSLLFWLQFKLKEREDEIRWLMAITFVVGSSFSWMATAL
;
A
#
# COMPACT_ATOMS: atom_id res chain seq x y z
N MET A 1 -11.56 -3.83 18.49
CA MET A 1 -10.41 -4.11 17.61
C MET A 1 -9.39 -3.05 17.90
N ASP A 2 -8.20 -3.42 18.33
CA ASP A 2 -7.17 -2.46 18.75
C ASP A 2 -6.55 -1.78 17.53
N TYR A 3 -6.33 -0.47 17.58
CA TYR A 3 -5.82 0.27 16.41
C TYR A 3 -4.36 -0.10 16.10
N GLU A 4 -3.58 -0.50 17.11
CA GLU A 4 -2.23 -1.04 16.91
C GLU A 4 -2.24 -2.37 16.15
N SER A 5 -3.17 -3.26 16.48
CA SER A 5 -3.33 -4.52 15.75
C SER A 5 -3.75 -4.30 14.29
N LEU A 6 -4.49 -3.22 14.02
CA LEU A 6 -4.89 -2.85 12.66
C LEU A 6 -3.70 -2.31 11.83
N LEU A 7 -2.76 -1.63 12.49
CA LEU A 7 -1.48 -1.22 11.90
C LEU A 7 -0.62 -2.42 11.50
N ASP A 8 -0.47 -3.43 12.37
CA ASP A 8 0.27 -4.66 12.04
C ASP A 8 -0.33 -5.42 10.84
N ILE A 9 -1.66 -5.46 10.76
CA ILE A 9 -2.38 -6.03 9.61
C ILE A 9 -2.08 -5.23 8.34
N LEU A 10 -2.09 -3.89 8.42
CA LEU A 10 -1.75 -3.01 7.30
C LEU A 10 -0.31 -3.19 6.82
N TYR A 11 0.66 -3.33 7.73
CA TYR A 11 2.04 -3.65 7.38
C TYR A 11 2.13 -4.97 6.59
N SER A 12 1.42 -5.99 7.06
CA SER A 12 1.37 -7.29 6.39
C SER A 12 0.73 -7.20 5.01
N LEU A 13 -0.35 -6.43 4.87
CA LEU A 13 -1.03 -6.16 3.60
C LEU A 13 -0.16 -5.40 2.62
N LEU A 14 0.57 -4.38 3.09
CA LEU A 14 1.47 -3.57 2.27
C LEU A 14 2.65 -4.40 1.76
N CYS A 15 3.17 -5.31 2.58
CA CYS A 15 4.18 -6.28 2.15
C CYS A 15 3.63 -7.24 1.09
N LEU A 16 2.41 -7.74 1.28
CA LEU A 16 1.73 -8.60 0.32
C LEU A 16 1.45 -7.88 -1.01
N ASP A 17 1.09 -6.60 -0.96
CA ASP A 17 0.89 -5.74 -2.13
C ASP A 17 2.16 -5.60 -2.97
N ILE A 18 3.31 -5.33 -2.32
CA ILE A 18 4.62 -5.25 -2.98
C ILE A 18 4.99 -6.58 -3.66
N ILE A 19 4.72 -7.72 -3.02
CA ILE A 19 4.99 -9.04 -3.59
C ILE A 19 4.07 -9.31 -4.79
N LEU A 20 2.77 -9.01 -4.66
CA LEU A 20 1.81 -9.16 -5.76
C LEU A 20 2.22 -8.32 -6.96
N PHE A 21 2.63 -7.07 -6.75
CA PHE A 21 3.14 -6.20 -7.81
C PHE A 21 4.39 -6.78 -8.48
N SER A 22 5.35 -7.26 -7.68
CA SER A 22 6.60 -7.86 -8.18
C SER A 22 6.35 -9.09 -9.05
N ILE A 23 5.39 -9.94 -8.65
CA ILE A 23 4.97 -11.11 -9.43
C ILE A 23 4.16 -10.68 -10.68
N GLY A 24 3.30 -9.67 -10.53
CA GLY A 24 2.46 -9.13 -11.60
C GLY A 24 3.29 -8.61 -12.77
N ILE A 25 4.32 -7.80 -12.51
CA ILE A 25 5.22 -7.27 -13.54
C ILE A 25 5.98 -8.39 -14.25
N LYS A 26 6.42 -9.41 -13.51
CA LYS A 26 7.29 -10.46 -14.05
C LYS A 26 6.54 -11.54 -14.82
N HIS A 27 5.31 -11.89 -14.42
CA HIS A 27 4.63 -13.09 -14.90
C HIS A 27 3.19 -12.88 -15.37
N PHE A 28 2.46 -11.88 -14.86
CA PHE A 28 1.02 -11.75 -15.13
C PHE A 28 0.53 -10.29 -15.03
N ASN A 29 0.44 -9.59 -16.16
CA ASN A 29 -0.05 -8.20 -16.22
C ASN A 29 -1.47 -8.01 -15.64
N GLY A 30 -2.27 -9.07 -15.53
CA GLY A 30 -3.61 -9.01 -14.91
C GLY A 30 -3.62 -8.85 -13.38
N LEU A 31 -2.49 -9.13 -12.71
CA LEU A 31 -2.35 -8.94 -11.25
C LEU A 31 -2.05 -7.48 -10.87
N ILE A 32 -1.50 -6.71 -11.81
CA ILE A 32 -1.15 -5.29 -11.63
C ILE A 32 -2.35 -4.45 -11.19
N PRO A 33 -3.51 -4.47 -11.89
CA PRO A 33 -4.67 -3.68 -11.47
C PRO A 33 -5.27 -4.14 -10.13
N ILE A 34 -5.11 -5.42 -9.76
CA ILE A 34 -5.58 -5.95 -8.48
C ILE A 34 -4.72 -5.40 -7.35
N ALA A 35 -3.40 -5.38 -7.54
CA ALA A 35 -2.47 -4.80 -6.59
C ALA A 35 -2.67 -3.27 -6.48
N ASP A 36 -2.94 -2.59 -7.60
CA ASP A 36 -3.21 -1.14 -7.58
C ASP A 36 -4.48 -0.80 -6.77
N LEU A 37 -5.55 -1.60 -6.92
CA LEU A 37 -6.75 -1.50 -6.09
C LEU A 37 -6.47 -1.76 -4.60
N LEU A 38 -5.60 -2.73 -4.30
CA LEU A 38 -5.21 -3.07 -2.93
C LEU A 38 -4.39 -1.94 -2.29
N GLY A 39 -3.44 -1.36 -3.04
CA GLY A 39 -2.67 -0.19 -2.62
C GLY A 39 -3.55 1.03 -2.32
N LEU A 40 -4.56 1.29 -3.16
CA LEU A 40 -5.53 2.37 -2.95
C LEU A 40 -6.38 2.15 -1.68
N PHE A 41 -6.74 0.89 -1.42
CA PHE A 41 -7.44 0.49 -0.20
C PHE A 41 -6.58 0.68 1.06
N ILE A 42 -5.32 0.24 1.01
CA ILE A 42 -4.32 0.42 2.08
C ILE A 42 -4.14 1.92 2.38
N PHE A 43 -3.99 2.73 1.34
CA PHE A 43 -3.81 4.17 1.48
C PHE A 43 -5.03 4.85 2.14
N SER A 44 -6.24 4.46 1.73
CA SER A 44 -7.48 4.99 2.32
C SER A 44 -7.61 4.63 3.80
N LEU A 45 -7.21 3.41 4.18
CA LEU A 45 -7.17 2.94 5.56
C LEU A 45 -6.14 3.70 6.41
N LEU A 46 -4.93 3.90 5.88
CA LEU A 46 -3.88 4.69 6.54
C LEU A 46 -4.33 6.13 6.76
N PHE A 47 -4.98 6.74 5.76
CA PHE A 47 -5.54 8.09 5.89
C PHE A 47 -6.58 8.16 7.01
N TRP A 48 -7.49 7.17 7.10
CA TRP A 48 -8.45 7.08 8.20
C TRP A 48 -7.76 6.91 9.57
N LEU A 49 -6.75 6.06 9.65
CA LEU A 49 -5.97 5.82 10.86
C LEU A 49 -5.22 7.06 11.33
N GLN A 50 -4.73 7.91 10.42
CA GLN A 50 -4.04 9.15 10.77
C GLN A 50 -4.91 10.06 11.67
N PHE A 51 -6.22 10.13 11.40
CA PHE A 51 -7.15 10.90 12.23
C PHE A 51 -7.44 10.28 13.60
N LYS A 52 -7.28 8.95 13.72
CA LYS A 52 -7.57 8.19 14.95
C LYS A 52 -6.36 8.04 15.86
N LEU A 53 -5.18 7.84 15.30
CA LEU A 53 -3.92 7.61 16.02
C LEU A 53 -2.97 8.81 15.83
N LYS A 54 -3.31 9.94 16.44
CA LYS A 54 -2.48 11.16 16.38
C LYS A 54 -1.10 10.99 17.01
N GLU A 55 -0.96 10.12 18.01
CA GLU A 55 0.34 9.84 18.66
C GLU A 55 1.33 9.13 17.73
N ARG A 56 0.83 8.48 16.66
CA ARG A 56 1.64 7.78 15.65
C ARG A 56 1.48 8.38 14.25
N GLU A 57 1.13 9.67 14.18
CA GLU A 57 0.89 10.36 12.92
C GLU A 57 2.10 10.27 11.97
N ASP A 58 3.32 10.43 12.49
CA ASP A 58 4.53 10.36 11.68
C ASP A 58 4.75 8.97 11.07
N GLU A 59 4.49 7.90 11.84
CA GLU A 59 4.59 6.52 11.36
C GLU A 59 3.58 6.27 10.22
N ILE A 60 2.34 6.72 10.40
CA ILE A 60 1.27 6.60 9.39
C ILE A 60 1.59 7.43 8.15
N ARG A 61 2.18 8.63 8.29
CA ARG A 61 2.66 9.45 7.16
C ARG A 61 3.75 8.75 6.38
N TRP A 62 4.71 8.12 7.05
CA TRP A 62 5.74 7.34 6.39
C TRP A 62 5.15 6.14 5.64
N LEU A 63 4.18 5.43 6.23
CA LEU A 63 3.49 4.33 5.56
C LEU A 63 2.73 4.80 4.32
N MET A 64 2.00 5.92 4.41
CA MET A 64 1.33 6.50 3.24
C MET A 64 2.31 6.88 2.14
N ALA A 65 3.46 7.46 2.50
CA ALA A 65 4.51 7.78 1.55
C ALA A 65 5.07 6.53 0.87
N ILE A 66 5.27 5.44 1.61
CA ILE A 66 5.73 4.17 1.04
C ILE A 66 4.67 3.59 0.10
N THR A 67 3.40 3.51 0.51
CA THR A 67 2.31 3.03 -0.36
C THR A 67 2.21 3.87 -1.64
N PHE A 68 2.33 5.19 -1.50
CA PHE A 68 2.29 6.10 -2.64
C PHE A 68 3.50 5.91 -3.57
N VAL A 69 4.72 5.77 -3.05
CA VAL A 69 5.92 5.52 -3.86
C VAL A 69 5.84 4.17 -4.55
N VAL A 70 5.40 3.12 -3.86
CA VAL A 70 5.21 1.79 -4.45
C VAL A 70 4.18 1.88 -5.58
N GLY A 71 2.98 2.41 -5.35
CA GLY A 71 1.96 2.54 -6.40
C GLY A 71 2.40 3.42 -7.58
N SER A 72 3.02 4.57 -7.30
CA SER A 72 3.43 5.52 -8.34
C SER A 72 4.66 5.09 -9.13
N SER A 73 5.67 4.48 -8.51
CA SER A 73 6.89 4.01 -9.20
C SER A 73 6.58 2.95 -10.26
N PHE A 74 5.53 2.15 -10.04
CA PHE A 74 5.14 1.08 -10.96
C PHE A 74 4.11 1.51 -12.00
N SER A 75 3.27 2.51 -11.72
CA SER A 75 2.41 3.15 -12.75
C SER A 75 3.24 3.75 -13.90
N TRP A 76 4.40 4.34 -13.59
CA TRP A 76 5.35 4.85 -14.59
C TRP A 76 6.08 3.74 -15.35
N MET A 77 6.33 2.58 -14.73
CA MET A 77 6.91 1.43 -15.42
C MET A 77 5.91 0.70 -16.33
N ALA A 78 4.64 0.61 -15.91
CA ALA A 78 3.57 0.00 -16.70
C ALA A 78 3.17 0.83 -17.93
N THR A 79 3.42 2.15 -17.91
CA THR A 79 3.20 3.05 -19.06
C THR A 79 4.42 3.19 -19.98
N ALA A 80 5.59 2.69 -19.56
CA ALA A 80 6.83 2.70 -20.36
C ALA A 80 7.05 1.41 -21.18
N LEU A 81 6.13 0.44 -21.11
CA LEU A 81 6.12 -0.84 -21.83
C LEU A 81 5.03 -0.84 -22.91
#